data_AF-A0A9D7TC85-F1
#
_entry.id   AF-A0A9D7TC85-F1
#
_cell.length_a   1.000
_cell.length_b   1.000
_cell.length_c   1.000
_cell.angle_alpha   90.00
_cell.angle_beta   90.00
_cell.angle_gamma   90.00
#
_symmetry.space_group_name_H-M   'P 1'
#
loop_
_entity.id
_entity.type
_entity.pdbx_description
1 polymer ?
#
loop_
_entity_poly.entity_id
_entity_poly.type
_entity_poly.pdbx_seq_one_letter_code
_entity_poly.pdbx_strand_id
1 'polypeptide(L)'
;MDSDHSIAVRNTYRYLRLAMIAVVLMLFLAVGIERLSSTGWQTSISAYYFTAVHAVFIAALCTIGACLIVYQGNTDTEEVVLNFSGFLAFVVAFVPTQREPLYGPGLPATYEVGMGIRNNVLALIITGVVVEIARIIINRNVDRRPLSPWAKRATLIGWAVIGVGILGYAAFPANFEAKGHTVAAVTMFVGIIAVIVLNALSAQSAQTGPSYVGSYKVIAGLMALLVLAIVVIRLTLPEFAHIVIWIEGVLILAFAAFWLVQTKELWDVVDRRDLAPNTTDPTGR
;
A
#
# COMPACT_ATOMS: atom_id res chain seq x y z
N MET A 1 -17.64 -2.07 -27.25
CA MET A 1 -16.74 -3.02 -26.55
C MET A 1 -17.58 -4.25 -26.31
N ASP A 2 -17.13 -5.43 -26.75
CA ASP A 2 -17.93 -6.66 -26.65
C ASP A 2 -18.28 -6.98 -25.18
N SER A 3 -19.47 -7.51 -24.90
CA SER A 3 -19.97 -7.71 -23.53
C SER A 3 -18.98 -8.50 -22.68
N ASP A 4 -18.35 -9.51 -23.29
CA ASP A 4 -17.40 -10.41 -22.64
C ASP A 4 -16.12 -9.69 -22.21
N HIS A 5 -15.65 -8.72 -23.01
CA HIS A 5 -14.48 -7.93 -22.65
C HIS A 5 -14.76 -7.01 -21.45
N SER A 6 -15.94 -6.41 -21.38
CA SER A 6 -16.34 -5.56 -20.25
C SER A 6 -16.45 -6.34 -18.94
N ILE A 7 -16.92 -7.59 -19.01
CA ILE A 7 -17.00 -8.51 -17.86
C ILE A 7 -15.60 -8.91 -17.41
N ALA A 8 -14.71 -9.26 -18.35
CA ALA A 8 -13.33 -9.64 -18.04
C ALA A 8 -12.56 -8.52 -17.33
N VAL A 9 -12.67 -7.28 -17.81
CA VAL A 9 -12.04 -6.11 -17.17
C VAL A 9 -12.58 -5.92 -15.76
N ARG A 10 -13.91 -5.92 -15.58
CA ARG A 10 -14.53 -5.76 -14.26
C ARG A 10 -14.12 -6.83 -13.26
N ASN A 11 -14.09 -8.10 -13.70
CA ASN A 11 -13.64 -9.19 -12.85
C ASN A 11 -12.16 -9.06 -12.48
N THR A 12 -11.31 -8.58 -13.37
CA THR A 12 -9.90 -8.27 -13.05
C THR A 12 -9.79 -7.28 -11.90
N TYR A 13 -10.56 -6.18 -11.93
CA TYR A 13 -10.57 -5.19 -10.85
C TYR A 13 -11.13 -5.77 -9.54
N ARG A 14 -12.20 -6.56 -9.60
CA ARG A 14 -12.74 -7.26 -8.42
C ARG A 14 -11.69 -8.18 -7.80
N TYR A 15 -10.99 -8.97 -8.62
CA TYR A 15 -9.95 -9.89 -8.15
C TYR A 15 -8.74 -9.15 -7.57
N LEU A 16 -8.32 -8.01 -8.14
CA LEU A 16 -7.27 -7.19 -7.54
C LEU A 16 -7.65 -6.72 -6.13
N ARG A 17 -8.87 -6.20 -5.94
CA ARG A 17 -9.34 -5.75 -4.62
C ARG A 17 -9.47 -6.91 -3.63
N LEU A 18 -10.00 -8.04 -4.08
CA LEU A 18 -10.10 -9.27 -3.27
C LEU A 18 -8.74 -9.87 -2.92
N ALA A 19 -7.76 -9.79 -3.81
CA ALA A 19 -6.40 -10.28 -3.55
C ALA A 19 -5.75 -9.53 -2.39
N MET A 20 -5.89 -8.19 -2.32
CA MET A 20 -5.39 -7.40 -1.20
C MET A 20 -6.04 -7.80 0.13
N ILE A 21 -7.34 -8.07 0.14
CA ILE A 21 -8.06 -8.56 1.34
C ILE A 21 -7.59 -9.96 1.73
N ALA A 22 -7.47 -10.87 0.74
CA ALA A 22 -7.05 -12.25 0.97
C ALA A 22 -5.62 -12.33 1.52
N VAL A 23 -4.71 -11.50 1.03
CA VAL A 23 -3.33 -11.41 1.51
C VAL A 23 -3.25 -10.86 2.94
N VAL A 24 -4.09 -9.88 3.29
CA VAL A 24 -4.20 -9.41 4.69
C VAL A 24 -4.69 -10.53 5.60
N LEU A 25 -5.71 -11.29 5.18
CA LEU A 25 -6.18 -12.46 5.93
C LEU A 25 -5.07 -13.50 6.09
N MET A 26 -4.33 -13.81 5.02
CA MET A 26 -3.19 -14.73 5.06
C MET A 26 -2.13 -14.28 6.06
N LEU A 27 -1.81 -12.98 6.11
CA LEU A 27 -0.87 -12.43 7.09
C LEU A 27 -1.36 -12.63 8.53
N PHE A 28 -2.63 -12.29 8.82
CA PHE A 28 -3.19 -12.50 10.16
C PHE A 28 -3.25 -13.97 10.56
N LEU A 29 -3.59 -14.87 9.63
CA LEU A 29 -3.57 -16.30 9.87
C LEU A 29 -2.16 -16.79 10.18
N ALA A 30 -1.14 -16.36 9.42
CA ALA A 30 0.23 -16.76 9.70
C ALA A 30 0.71 -16.29 11.08
N VAL A 31 0.45 -15.02 11.42
CA VAL A 31 0.76 -14.45 12.74
C VAL A 31 0.01 -15.20 13.86
N GLY A 32 -1.27 -15.51 13.64
CA GLY A 32 -2.10 -16.27 14.60
C GLY A 32 -1.66 -17.73 14.77
N ILE A 33 -1.23 -18.40 13.69
CA ILE A 33 -0.70 -19.77 13.73
C ILE A 33 0.64 -19.79 14.48
N GLU A 34 1.55 -18.83 14.21
CA GLU A 34 2.81 -18.72 14.95
C GLU A 34 2.58 -18.49 16.45
N ARG A 35 1.55 -17.74 16.81
CA ARG A 35 1.20 -17.52 18.21
C ARG A 35 0.94 -18.83 18.96
N LEU A 36 0.46 -19.89 18.29
CA LEU A 36 0.18 -21.19 18.91
C LEU A 36 1.46 -21.94 19.36
N SER A 37 2.61 -21.63 18.77
CA SER A 37 3.90 -22.24 19.09
C SER A 37 4.87 -21.27 19.80
N SER A 38 4.43 -20.06 20.11
CA SER A 38 5.26 -18.97 20.67
C SER A 38 4.84 -18.58 22.08
N THR A 39 5.81 -18.15 22.90
CA THR A 39 5.58 -17.75 24.30
C THR A 39 4.96 -16.35 24.43
N GLY A 40 5.20 -15.47 23.46
CA GLY A 40 4.78 -14.05 23.44
C GLY A 40 4.31 -13.58 22.05
N TRP A 41 3.93 -12.31 21.98
CA TRP A 41 3.73 -11.58 20.72
C TRP A 41 4.95 -10.69 20.47
N GLN A 42 5.30 -10.48 19.20
CA GLN A 42 6.30 -9.47 18.84
C GLN A 42 5.76 -8.05 19.15
N THR A 43 6.62 -7.04 19.18
CA THR A 43 6.21 -5.65 19.47
C THR A 43 5.49 -4.98 18.30
N SER A 44 5.71 -5.45 17.07
CA SER A 44 5.08 -4.95 15.85
C SER A 44 4.80 -6.07 14.85
N ILE A 45 3.88 -5.84 13.90
CA ILE A 45 3.63 -6.76 12.79
C ILE A 45 4.90 -6.89 11.93
N SER A 46 5.67 -5.82 11.76
CA SER A 46 6.93 -5.84 11.01
C SER A 46 8.04 -6.66 11.68
N ALA A 47 8.02 -6.83 13.00
CA ALA A 47 8.99 -7.67 13.71
C ALA A 47 8.84 -9.17 13.38
N TYR A 48 7.66 -9.60 12.89
CA TYR A 48 7.45 -10.95 12.37
C TYR A 48 8.31 -11.26 11.14
N TYR A 49 8.98 -10.28 10.54
CA TYR A 49 10.02 -10.54 9.55
C TYR A 49 11.06 -11.56 10.03
N PHE A 50 11.41 -11.57 11.31
CA PHE A 50 12.48 -12.45 11.83
C PHE A 50 11.98 -13.82 12.32
N THR A 51 10.69 -14.10 12.18
CA THR A 51 10.02 -15.26 12.77
C THR A 51 9.68 -16.32 11.72
N ALA A 52 8.89 -17.34 12.10
CA ALA A 52 8.36 -18.31 11.14
C ALA A 52 7.44 -17.67 10.08
N VAL A 53 6.82 -16.53 10.39
CA VAL A 53 5.97 -15.74 9.46
C VAL A 53 6.77 -15.04 8.34
N HIS A 54 8.11 -15.02 8.41
CA HIS A 54 9.02 -14.33 7.47
C HIS A 54 8.55 -14.33 5.99
N ALA A 55 8.34 -15.52 5.43
CA ALA A 55 7.99 -15.66 4.02
C ALA A 55 6.61 -15.06 3.69
N VAL A 56 5.62 -15.26 4.58
CA VAL A 56 4.27 -14.72 4.40
C VAL A 56 4.27 -13.20 4.52
N PHE A 57 5.04 -12.64 5.46
CA PHE A 57 5.17 -11.20 5.61
C PHE A 57 5.73 -10.53 4.34
N ILE A 58 6.84 -11.04 3.81
CA ILE A 58 7.47 -10.50 2.59
C ILE A 58 6.53 -10.68 1.39
N ALA A 59 5.97 -11.88 1.21
CA ALA A 59 5.03 -12.16 0.13
C ALA A 59 3.83 -11.23 0.18
N ALA A 60 3.27 -10.98 1.39
CA ALA A 60 2.12 -10.11 1.56
C ALA A 60 2.41 -8.68 1.10
N LEU A 61 3.54 -8.10 1.52
CA LEU A 61 3.92 -6.75 1.13
C LEU A 61 4.23 -6.64 -0.37
N CYS A 62 4.92 -7.62 -0.96
CA CYS A 62 5.20 -7.64 -2.40
C CYS A 62 3.90 -7.79 -3.22
N THR A 63 2.97 -8.66 -2.80
CA THR A 63 1.69 -8.82 -3.49
C THR A 63 0.83 -7.58 -3.36
N ILE A 64 0.71 -6.99 -2.16
CA ILE A 64 0.01 -5.72 -1.97
C ILE A 64 0.67 -4.63 -2.83
N GLY A 65 1.99 -4.51 -2.82
CA GLY A 65 2.73 -3.53 -3.62
C GLY A 65 2.44 -3.64 -5.11
N ALA A 66 2.50 -4.86 -5.65
CA ALA A 66 2.15 -5.13 -7.04
C ALA A 66 0.67 -4.82 -7.34
N CYS A 67 -0.26 -5.23 -6.49
CA CYS A 67 -1.68 -4.92 -6.64
C CYS A 67 -1.95 -3.41 -6.65
N LEU A 68 -1.31 -2.65 -5.75
CA LEU A 68 -1.44 -1.19 -5.70
C LEU A 68 -0.92 -0.51 -6.98
N ILE A 69 0.20 -0.99 -7.54
CA ILE A 69 0.75 -0.45 -8.79
C ILE A 69 -0.14 -0.78 -10.00
N VAL A 70 -0.68 -2.00 -10.06
CA VAL A 70 -1.48 -2.45 -11.21
C VAL A 70 -2.90 -1.88 -11.16
N TYR A 71 -3.45 -1.61 -9.97
CA TYR A 71 -4.79 -1.07 -9.81
C TYR A 71 -4.89 0.36 -10.35
N GLN A 72 -5.72 0.57 -11.38
CA GLN A 72 -5.96 1.92 -11.89
C GLN A 72 -6.99 2.62 -10.98
N GLY A 73 -6.61 3.79 -10.46
CA GLY A 73 -7.47 4.59 -9.61
C GLY A 73 -8.68 5.17 -10.35
N ASN A 74 -9.64 5.68 -9.59
CA ASN A 74 -10.80 6.40 -10.13
C ASN A 74 -10.40 7.79 -10.68
N THR A 75 -9.25 8.30 -10.25
CA THR A 75 -8.64 9.54 -10.74
C THR A 75 -7.17 9.31 -11.06
N ASP A 76 -6.60 10.13 -11.94
CA ASP A 76 -5.17 10.08 -12.28
C ASP A 76 -4.27 10.34 -11.07
N THR A 77 -4.70 11.20 -10.15
CA THR A 77 -3.98 11.50 -8.91
C THR A 77 -3.99 10.28 -7.98
N GLU A 78 -5.13 9.58 -7.87
CA GLU A 78 -5.23 8.34 -7.09
C GLU A 78 -4.28 7.27 -7.65
N GLU A 79 -4.27 7.07 -8.97
CA GLU A 79 -3.37 6.13 -9.64
C GLU A 79 -1.89 6.43 -9.34
N VAL A 80 -1.49 7.70 -9.42
CA VAL A 80 -0.12 8.12 -9.11
C VAL A 80 0.23 7.79 -7.66
N VAL A 81 -0.62 8.14 -6.69
CA VAL A 81 -0.34 7.91 -5.27
C VAL A 81 -0.33 6.41 -4.94
N LEU A 82 -1.21 5.61 -5.55
CA LEU A 82 -1.20 4.15 -5.45
C LEU A 82 0.10 3.53 -5.97
N ASN A 83 0.59 3.96 -7.13
CA ASN A 83 1.85 3.49 -7.71
C ASN A 83 3.05 3.71 -6.76
N PHE A 84 3.20 4.91 -6.23
CA PHE A 84 4.29 5.21 -5.29
C PHE A 84 4.14 4.48 -3.96
N SER A 85 2.91 4.36 -3.44
CA SER A 85 2.63 3.59 -2.22
C SER A 85 2.97 2.10 -2.42
N GLY A 86 2.62 1.55 -3.58
CA GLY A 86 2.96 0.18 -3.93
C GLY A 86 4.47 -0.05 -4.07
N PHE A 87 5.21 0.89 -4.65
CA PHE A 87 6.68 0.83 -4.67
C PHE A 87 7.28 0.86 -3.25
N LEU A 88 6.76 1.73 -2.37
CA LEU A 88 7.19 1.79 -0.97
C LEU A 88 6.89 0.49 -0.21
N ALA A 89 5.83 -0.24 -0.55
CA ALA A 89 5.56 -1.56 0.04
C ALA A 89 6.69 -2.56 -0.23
N PHE A 90 7.31 -2.53 -1.43
CA PHE A 90 8.51 -3.34 -1.71
C PHE A 90 9.72 -2.91 -0.86
N VAL A 91 9.89 -1.60 -0.63
CA VAL A 91 10.94 -1.11 0.28
C VAL A 91 10.71 -1.65 1.70
N VAL A 92 9.48 -1.61 2.20
CA VAL A 92 9.12 -2.19 3.51
C VAL A 92 9.38 -3.70 3.56
N ALA A 93 9.14 -4.41 2.46
CA ALA A 93 9.39 -5.86 2.36
C ALA A 93 10.88 -6.22 2.38
N PHE A 94 11.73 -5.39 1.77
CA PHE A 94 13.16 -5.67 1.59
C PHE A 94 14.07 -4.99 2.61
N VAL A 95 13.55 -4.04 3.37
CA VAL A 95 14.25 -3.37 4.48
C VAL A 95 13.51 -3.72 5.77
N PRO A 96 13.96 -4.72 6.55
CA PRO A 96 13.29 -5.10 7.79
C PRO A 96 13.54 -4.07 8.90
N THR A 97 12.75 -4.16 9.97
CA THR A 97 13.03 -3.43 11.22
C THR A 97 14.28 -3.96 11.92
N GLN A 98 14.72 -3.27 12.97
CA GLN A 98 15.70 -3.82 13.89
C GLN A 98 15.16 -5.12 14.50
N ARG A 99 16.06 -6.10 14.64
CA ARG A 99 15.73 -7.40 15.21
C ARG A 99 15.54 -7.29 16.72
N GLU A 100 14.42 -7.80 17.21
CA GLU A 100 14.13 -7.93 18.63
C GLU A 100 14.25 -9.38 19.12
N PRO A 101 14.25 -9.63 20.45
CA PRO A 101 14.18 -10.98 20.99
C PRO A 101 12.94 -11.71 20.49
N LEU A 102 13.14 -12.90 19.93
CA LEU A 102 12.04 -13.70 19.40
C LEU A 102 11.39 -14.54 20.50
N TYR A 103 10.06 -14.61 20.47
CA TYR A 103 9.28 -15.42 21.40
C TYR A 103 9.00 -16.85 20.91
N GLY A 104 9.50 -17.21 19.72
CA GLY A 104 9.26 -18.47 19.04
C GLY A 104 10.36 -18.77 18.00
N PRO A 105 10.19 -19.82 17.19
CA PRO A 105 11.15 -20.17 16.14
C PRO A 105 11.25 -19.05 15.09
N GLY A 106 12.44 -18.86 14.54
CA GLY A 106 12.67 -17.83 13.55
C GLY A 106 14.08 -17.88 12.96
N LEU A 107 14.43 -16.84 12.22
CA LEU A 107 15.76 -16.68 11.64
C LEU A 107 16.82 -16.71 12.74
N PRO A 108 18.01 -17.28 12.50
CA PRO A 108 19.09 -17.31 13.47
C PRO A 108 19.57 -15.90 13.81
N ALA A 109 20.09 -15.69 15.02
CA ALA A 109 20.64 -14.40 15.44
C ALA A 109 21.85 -13.95 14.60
N THR A 110 22.53 -14.90 13.95
CA THR A 110 23.63 -14.68 13.02
C THR A 110 23.19 -14.28 11.61
N TYR A 111 21.88 -14.14 11.35
CA TYR A 111 21.38 -13.73 10.04
C TYR A 111 21.81 -12.30 9.70
N GLU A 112 22.64 -12.16 8.66
CA GLU A 112 23.20 -10.88 8.23
C GLU A 112 22.21 -10.08 7.36
N VAL A 113 21.42 -9.24 8.03
CA VAL A 113 20.39 -8.40 7.40
C VAL A 113 20.97 -7.42 6.37
N GLY A 114 22.11 -6.80 6.67
CA GLY A 114 22.70 -5.76 5.80
C GLY A 114 23.04 -6.25 4.39
N MET A 115 23.52 -7.50 4.26
CA MET A 115 23.76 -8.10 2.93
C MET A 115 22.47 -8.29 2.15
N GLY A 116 21.40 -8.71 2.82
CA GLY A 116 20.07 -8.84 2.24
C GLY A 116 19.51 -7.49 1.78
N ILE A 117 19.60 -6.46 2.62
CA ILE A 117 19.17 -5.09 2.27
C ILE A 117 19.90 -4.60 1.02
N ARG A 118 21.23 -4.68 0.99
CA ARG A 118 22.03 -4.22 -0.16
C ARG A 118 21.65 -4.94 -1.45
N ASN A 119 21.51 -6.27 -1.41
CA ASN A 119 21.14 -7.05 -2.57
C ASN A 119 19.73 -6.70 -3.07
N ASN A 120 18.75 -6.74 -2.17
CA ASN A 120 17.33 -6.64 -2.53
C ASN A 120 16.94 -5.21 -2.91
N VAL A 121 17.47 -4.19 -2.22
CA VAL A 121 17.20 -2.79 -2.55
C VAL A 121 17.85 -2.41 -3.88
N LEU A 122 19.08 -2.87 -4.16
CA LEU A 122 19.69 -2.65 -5.46
C LEU A 122 18.89 -3.31 -6.59
N ALA A 123 18.45 -4.55 -6.39
CA ALA A 123 17.57 -5.24 -7.33
C ALA A 123 16.26 -4.46 -7.55
N LEU A 124 15.62 -3.99 -6.47
CA LEU A 124 14.40 -3.18 -6.55
C LEU A 124 14.61 -1.87 -7.34
N ILE A 125 15.71 -1.16 -7.09
CA ILE A 125 16.03 0.09 -7.81
C ILE A 125 16.22 -0.18 -9.30
N ILE A 126 17.03 -1.20 -9.65
CA ILE A 126 17.30 -1.56 -11.05
C ILE A 126 16.00 -1.97 -11.75
N THR A 127 15.21 -2.85 -11.13
CA THR A 127 13.92 -3.27 -11.67
C THR A 127 12.96 -2.09 -11.81
N GLY A 128 12.89 -1.19 -10.83
CA GLY A 128 12.06 0.01 -10.89
C GLY A 128 12.42 0.92 -12.07
N VAL A 129 13.72 1.13 -12.32
CA VAL A 129 14.19 1.89 -13.49
C VAL A 129 13.81 1.21 -14.80
N VAL A 130 14.03 -0.11 -14.91
CA VAL A 130 13.68 -0.88 -16.11
C VAL A 130 12.18 -0.83 -16.39
N VAL A 131 11.36 -1.01 -15.35
CA VAL A 131 9.89 -0.96 -15.45
C VAL A 131 9.42 0.44 -15.85
N GLU A 132 10.00 1.50 -15.31
CA GLU A 132 9.62 2.87 -15.70
C GLU A 132 10.03 3.19 -17.15
N ILE A 133 11.20 2.72 -17.59
CA ILE A 133 11.60 2.81 -19.00
C ILE A 133 10.61 2.04 -19.89
N ALA A 134 10.24 0.81 -19.52
CA ALA A 134 9.27 0.02 -20.26
C ALA A 134 7.90 0.70 -20.29
N ARG A 135 7.45 1.27 -19.17
CA ARG A 135 6.21 2.06 -19.07
C ARG A 135 6.24 3.25 -20.01
N ILE A 136 7.35 3.99 -20.08
CA ILE A 136 7.53 5.11 -21.01
C ILE A 136 7.42 4.59 -22.44
N ILE A 137 8.12 3.51 -22.80
CA ILE A 137 8.12 2.94 -24.17
C ILE A 137 6.71 2.48 -24.58
N ILE A 138 6.03 1.69 -23.75
CA ILE A 138 4.69 1.16 -24.04
C ILE A 138 3.68 2.30 -24.26
N ASN A 139 3.81 3.38 -23.48
CA ASN A 139 2.85 4.48 -23.51
C ASN A 139 3.20 5.60 -24.49
N ARG A 140 4.29 5.50 -25.26
CA ARG A 140 4.71 6.53 -26.22
C ARG A 140 3.68 6.80 -27.32
N ASN A 141 2.95 5.77 -27.75
CA ASN A 141 2.02 5.83 -28.88
C ASN A 141 0.55 5.78 -28.44
N VAL A 142 0.28 5.94 -27.15
CA VAL A 142 -1.09 5.93 -26.61
C VAL A 142 -1.52 7.39 -26.40
N ASP A 143 -2.59 7.81 -27.08
CA ASP A 143 -3.20 9.13 -26.89
C ASP A 143 -3.74 9.26 -25.46
N ARG A 144 -2.90 9.74 -24.55
CA ARG A 144 -3.27 9.94 -23.15
C ARG A 144 -3.81 11.33 -22.93
N ARG A 145 -4.91 11.40 -22.18
CA ARG A 145 -5.36 12.67 -21.61
C ARG A 145 -4.22 13.26 -20.77
N PRO A 146 -3.96 14.57 -20.86
CA PRO A 146 -2.92 15.20 -20.06
C PRO A 146 -3.24 15.04 -18.58
N LEU A 147 -2.22 14.74 -17.77
CA LEU A 147 -2.36 14.64 -16.31
C LEU A 147 -2.92 15.94 -15.74
N SER A 148 -3.82 15.80 -14.77
CA SER A 148 -4.35 16.90 -13.97
C SER A 148 -3.21 17.61 -13.20
N PRO A 149 -3.39 18.89 -12.82
CA PRO A 149 -2.39 19.61 -12.05
C PRO A 149 -2.02 18.92 -10.73
N TRP A 150 -3.00 18.28 -10.08
CA TRP A 150 -2.81 17.51 -8.85
C TRP A 150 -2.00 16.25 -9.10
N ALA A 151 -2.29 15.50 -10.17
CA ALA A 151 -1.50 14.32 -10.54
C ALA A 151 -0.04 14.68 -10.86
N LYS A 152 0.21 15.79 -11.57
CA LYS A 152 1.58 16.28 -11.83
C LYS A 152 2.34 16.58 -10.53
N ARG A 153 1.68 17.24 -9.57
CA ARG A 153 2.28 17.52 -8.25
C ARG A 153 2.54 16.24 -7.47
N ALA A 154 1.58 15.31 -7.43
CA ALA A 154 1.75 14.01 -6.78
C ALA A 154 2.92 13.23 -7.40
N THR A 155 3.07 13.27 -8.73
CA THR A 155 4.18 12.65 -9.45
C THR A 155 5.52 13.27 -9.05
N LEU A 156 5.61 14.60 -8.99
CA LEU A 156 6.83 15.29 -8.56
C LEU A 156 7.21 14.92 -7.13
N ILE A 157 6.23 14.91 -6.21
CA ILE A 157 6.45 14.55 -4.81
C ILE A 157 6.87 13.08 -4.70
N GLY A 158 6.20 12.16 -5.39
CA GLY A 158 6.54 10.74 -5.37
C GLY A 158 7.96 10.47 -5.88
N TRP A 159 8.36 11.09 -6.98
CA TRP A 159 9.75 11.01 -7.47
C TRP A 159 10.75 11.64 -6.51
N ALA A 160 10.40 12.76 -5.86
CA ALA A 160 11.26 13.35 -4.84
C ALA A 160 11.45 12.40 -3.64
N VAL A 161 10.38 11.75 -3.17
CA VAL A 161 10.42 10.73 -2.10
C VAL A 161 11.32 9.56 -2.50
N ILE A 162 11.14 8.99 -3.69
CA ILE A 162 11.99 7.91 -4.19
C ILE A 162 13.44 8.37 -4.32
N GLY A 163 13.67 9.56 -4.89
CA GLY A 163 15.01 10.13 -5.06
C GLY A 163 15.74 10.33 -3.73
N VAL A 164 15.05 10.85 -2.72
CA VAL A 164 15.57 10.97 -1.35
C VAL A 164 15.86 9.58 -0.75
N GLY A 165 15.00 8.59 -0.99
CA GLY A 165 15.24 7.21 -0.57
C GLY A 165 16.49 6.59 -1.19
N ILE A 166 16.66 6.75 -2.51
CA ILE A 166 17.84 6.27 -3.25
C ILE A 166 19.12 6.99 -2.78
N LEU A 167 19.06 8.31 -2.60
CA LEU A 167 20.18 9.09 -2.08
C LEU A 167 20.53 8.65 -0.65
N GLY A 168 19.52 8.42 0.20
CA GLY A 168 19.70 7.90 1.55
C GLY A 168 20.38 6.53 1.56
N TYR A 169 19.96 5.62 0.69
CA TYR A 169 20.57 4.30 0.51
C TYR A 169 22.04 4.40 0.06
N ALA A 170 22.33 5.25 -0.93
CA ALA A 170 23.67 5.35 -1.51
C ALA A 170 24.66 6.13 -0.63
N ALA A 171 24.22 7.25 -0.03
CA ALA A 171 25.09 8.15 0.72
C ALA A 171 25.14 7.83 2.22
N PHE A 172 24.08 7.21 2.78
CA PHE A 172 23.95 6.96 4.22
C PHE A 172 23.45 5.53 4.52
N PRO A 173 24.16 4.48 4.07
CA PRO A 173 23.69 3.09 4.15
C PRO A 173 23.35 2.66 5.58
N ALA A 174 24.16 3.01 6.58
CA ALA A 174 23.87 2.67 7.99
C ALA A 174 22.55 3.29 8.49
N ASN A 175 22.27 4.56 8.14
CA ASN A 175 21.02 5.22 8.50
C ASN A 175 19.83 4.63 7.74
N PHE A 176 20.05 4.24 6.48
CA PHE A 176 19.04 3.59 5.65
C PHE A 176 18.67 2.21 6.22
N GLU A 177 19.65 1.41 6.63
CA GLU A 177 19.41 0.13 7.31
C GLU A 177 18.68 0.33 8.65
N ALA A 178 19.02 1.39 9.40
CA ALA A 178 18.39 1.66 10.70
C ALA A 178 16.96 2.19 10.60
N LYS A 179 16.66 3.04 9.61
CA LYS A 179 15.42 3.84 9.56
C LYS A 179 14.58 3.64 8.30
N GLY A 180 15.14 3.05 7.25
CA GLY A 180 14.52 2.92 5.93
C GLY A 180 13.16 2.25 5.98
N HIS A 181 13.01 1.18 6.78
CA HIS A 181 11.73 0.53 7.01
C HIS A 181 10.67 1.52 7.54
N THR A 182 10.97 2.23 8.63
CA THR A 182 10.01 3.10 9.31
C THR A 182 9.60 4.26 8.41
N VAL A 183 10.58 4.88 7.74
CA VAL A 183 10.33 5.99 6.81
C VAL A 183 9.46 5.51 5.64
N ALA A 184 9.77 4.35 5.04
CA ALA A 184 8.99 3.79 3.94
C ALA A 184 7.57 3.42 4.37
N ALA A 185 7.40 2.76 5.53
CA ALA A 185 6.10 2.33 6.03
C ALA A 185 5.19 3.51 6.35
N VAL A 186 5.68 4.53 7.07
CA VAL A 186 4.89 5.74 7.38
C VAL A 186 4.52 6.46 6.09
N THR A 187 5.47 6.64 5.16
CA THR A 187 5.21 7.32 3.89
C THR A 187 4.20 6.56 3.03
N MET A 188 4.28 5.22 2.99
CA MET A 188 3.33 4.35 2.31
C MET A 188 1.92 4.53 2.90
N PHE A 189 1.77 4.47 4.23
CA PHE A 189 0.46 4.64 4.86
C PHE A 189 -0.10 6.05 4.69
N VAL A 190 0.73 7.09 4.69
CA VAL A 190 0.29 8.45 4.34
C VAL A 190 -0.25 8.50 2.91
N GLY A 191 0.43 7.84 1.96
CA GLY A 191 -0.06 7.69 0.58
C GLY A 191 -1.40 6.95 0.50
N ILE A 192 -1.54 5.84 1.21
CA ILE A 192 -2.80 5.08 1.31
C ILE A 192 -3.92 5.94 1.91
N ILE A 193 -3.66 6.69 2.98
CA ILE A 193 -4.64 7.61 3.57
C ILE A 193 -5.06 8.67 2.53
N ALA A 194 -4.11 9.23 1.79
CA ALA A 194 -4.41 10.17 0.71
C ALA A 194 -5.28 9.54 -0.38
N VAL A 195 -5.04 8.27 -0.76
CA VAL A 195 -5.91 7.52 -1.68
C VAL A 195 -7.33 7.39 -1.15
N ILE A 196 -7.50 7.09 0.14
CA ILE A 196 -8.83 6.94 0.74
C ILE A 196 -9.56 8.30 0.78
N VAL A 197 -8.84 9.39 1.06
CA VAL A 197 -9.38 10.76 0.99
C VAL A 197 -9.79 11.10 -0.45
N LEU A 198 -8.97 10.79 -1.45
CA LEU A 198 -9.31 10.98 -2.87
C LEU A 198 -10.56 10.16 -3.26
N ASN A 199 -10.71 8.95 -2.71
CA ASN A 199 -11.92 8.15 -2.89
C ASN A 199 -13.15 8.80 -2.25
N ALA A 200 -13.03 9.38 -1.04
CA ALA A 200 -14.12 10.12 -0.41
C ALA A 200 -14.57 11.33 -1.25
N LEU A 201 -13.61 12.09 -1.79
CA LEU A 201 -13.87 13.26 -2.65
C LEU A 201 -14.46 12.86 -4.01
N SER A 202 -13.97 11.76 -4.59
CA SER A 202 -14.47 11.21 -5.85
C SER A 202 -15.89 10.67 -5.69
N ALA A 203 -16.17 9.91 -4.63
CA ALA A 203 -17.52 9.42 -4.30
C ALA A 203 -18.51 10.56 -4.06
N GLN A 204 -18.07 11.64 -3.39
CA GLN A 204 -18.89 12.83 -3.20
C GLN A 204 -19.24 13.51 -4.53
N SER A 205 -18.26 13.65 -5.42
CA SER A 205 -18.47 14.25 -6.75
C SER A 205 -19.35 13.39 -7.65
N ALA A 206 -19.23 12.07 -7.57
CA ALA A 206 -19.99 11.11 -8.37
C ALA A 206 -21.39 10.80 -7.81
N GLN A 207 -21.78 11.39 -6.67
CA GLN A 207 -23.10 11.20 -6.04
C GLN A 207 -23.46 9.73 -5.76
N THR A 208 -22.48 8.88 -5.46
CA THR A 208 -22.65 7.42 -5.25
C THR A 208 -23.39 7.05 -3.94
N GLY A 209 -23.92 8.04 -3.23
CA GLY A 209 -24.70 7.92 -2.00
C GLY A 209 -23.93 8.32 -0.73
N PRO A 210 -24.59 8.90 0.29
CA PRO A 210 -23.92 9.42 1.48
C PRO A 210 -23.21 8.34 2.33
N SER A 211 -23.62 7.07 2.23
CA SER A 211 -23.07 5.95 2.99
C SER A 211 -21.59 5.67 2.66
N TYR A 212 -21.22 5.66 1.37
CA TYR A 212 -19.84 5.37 0.95
C TYR A 212 -18.89 6.53 1.25
N VAL A 213 -19.32 7.77 1.04
CA VAL A 213 -18.55 8.97 1.43
C VAL A 213 -18.24 8.96 2.92
N GLY A 214 -19.24 8.68 3.76
CA GLY A 214 -19.07 8.55 5.21
C GLY A 214 -18.08 7.45 5.58
N SER A 215 -18.22 6.27 4.95
CA SER A 215 -17.32 5.13 5.17
C SER A 215 -15.86 5.48 4.86
N TYR A 216 -15.58 6.11 3.72
CA TYR A 216 -14.23 6.53 3.37
C TYR A 216 -13.64 7.56 4.34
N LYS A 217 -14.44 8.56 4.76
CA LYS A 217 -13.99 9.57 5.73
C LYS A 217 -13.64 8.94 7.08
N VAL A 218 -14.46 8.02 7.58
CA VAL A 218 -14.22 7.32 8.85
C VAL A 218 -12.94 6.48 8.76
N ILE A 219 -12.77 5.70 7.69
CA ILE A 219 -11.58 4.86 7.52
C ILE A 219 -10.32 5.73 7.41
N ALA A 220 -10.34 6.80 6.61
CA ALA A 220 -9.20 7.71 6.47
C ALA A 220 -8.83 8.38 7.81
N GLY A 221 -9.83 8.88 8.55
CA GLY A 221 -9.62 9.50 9.86
C GLY A 221 -9.05 8.53 10.89
N LEU A 222 -9.59 7.30 10.94
CA LEU A 222 -9.07 6.24 11.80
C LEU A 222 -7.61 5.92 11.45
N MET A 223 -7.29 5.68 10.19
CA MET A 223 -5.92 5.36 9.76
C MET A 223 -4.95 6.50 10.08
N ALA A 224 -5.33 7.75 9.84
CA ALA A 224 -4.52 8.92 10.17
C ALA A 224 -4.22 9.00 11.68
N LEU A 225 -5.24 8.78 12.53
CA LEU A 225 -5.07 8.76 13.98
C LEU A 225 -4.15 7.62 14.43
N LEU A 226 -4.30 6.41 13.87
CA LEU A 226 -3.48 5.26 14.21
C LEU A 226 -2.01 5.46 13.80
N VAL A 227 -1.75 5.99 12.59
CA VAL A 227 -0.39 6.33 12.14
C VAL A 227 0.24 7.38 13.05
N LEU A 228 -0.51 8.43 13.39
CA LEU A 228 -0.04 9.45 14.32
C LEU A 228 0.28 8.84 15.69
N ALA A 229 -0.59 7.98 16.22
CA ALA A 229 -0.36 7.29 17.48
C ALA A 229 0.91 6.44 17.45
N ILE A 230 1.14 5.66 16.39
CA ILE A 230 2.37 4.86 16.22
C ILE A 230 3.60 5.76 16.24
N VAL A 231 3.58 6.87 15.49
CA VAL A 231 4.71 7.82 15.43
C VAL A 231 4.97 8.43 16.81
N VAL A 232 3.93 8.90 17.51
CA VAL A 232 4.07 9.49 18.85
C VAL A 232 4.62 8.47 19.84
N ILE A 233 4.07 7.25 19.88
CA ILE A 233 4.52 6.19 20.79
C ILE A 233 5.99 5.85 20.54
N ARG A 234 6.38 5.65 19.27
CA ARG A 234 7.77 5.31 18.94
C ARG A 234 8.77 6.43 19.26
N LEU A 235 8.34 7.69 19.28
CA LEU A 235 9.21 8.84 19.57
C LEU A 235 9.26 9.22 21.05
N THR A 236 8.21 8.93 21.82
CA THR A 236 8.04 9.47 23.18
C THR A 236 7.83 8.43 24.27
N LEU A 237 7.39 7.22 23.91
CA LEU A 237 6.95 6.17 24.85
C LEU A 237 7.49 4.78 24.43
N PRO A 238 8.82 4.60 24.28
CA PRO A 238 9.40 3.36 23.77
C PRO A 238 9.11 2.14 24.67
N GLU A 239 8.90 2.34 25.96
CA GLU A 239 8.51 1.29 26.92
C GLU A 239 7.12 0.68 26.62
N PHE A 240 6.27 1.37 25.86
CA PHE A 240 4.96 0.87 25.44
C PHE A 240 5.00 0.19 24.06
N ALA A 241 6.17 -0.23 23.57
CA ALA A 241 6.32 -0.82 22.22
C ALA A 241 5.32 -1.96 21.92
N HIS A 242 4.95 -2.79 22.90
CA HIS A 242 3.99 -3.87 22.70
C HIS A 242 2.56 -3.43 22.37
N ILE A 243 2.17 -2.17 22.59
CA ILE A 243 0.86 -1.68 22.12
C ILE A 243 0.85 -1.51 20.59
N VAL A 244 2.02 -1.32 19.98
CA VAL A 244 2.16 -0.99 18.56
C VAL A 244 1.66 -2.12 17.67
N ILE A 245 1.89 -3.39 18.01
CA ILE A 245 1.34 -4.54 17.25
C ILE A 245 -0.19 -4.47 17.13
N TRP A 246 -0.90 -4.06 18.18
CA TRP A 246 -2.35 -3.94 18.15
C TRP A 246 -2.80 -2.76 17.30
N ILE A 247 -2.11 -1.63 17.41
CA ILE A 247 -2.40 -0.44 16.60
C ILE A 247 -2.12 -0.72 15.11
N GLU A 248 -1.02 -1.38 14.79
CA GLU A 248 -0.69 -1.85 13.43
C GLU A 248 -1.71 -2.87 12.92
N GLY A 249 -2.15 -3.81 13.77
CA GLY A 249 -3.22 -4.75 13.43
C GLY A 249 -4.51 -4.04 13.04
N VAL A 250 -4.96 -3.06 13.83
CA VAL A 250 -6.16 -2.25 13.50
C VAL A 250 -5.93 -1.42 12.23
N LEU A 251 -4.73 -0.87 12.03
CA LEU A 251 -4.37 -0.11 10.83
C LEU A 251 -4.46 -0.97 9.56
N ILE A 252 -3.96 -2.21 9.61
CA ILE A 252 -4.03 -3.17 8.50
C ILE A 252 -5.49 -3.64 8.26
N LEU A 253 -6.27 -3.85 9.32
CA LEU A 253 -7.70 -4.14 9.19
C LEU A 253 -8.47 -2.97 8.55
N ALA A 254 -8.14 -1.72 8.89
CA ALA A 254 -8.72 -0.53 8.27
C ALA A 254 -8.38 -0.45 6.77
N PHE A 255 -7.15 -0.82 6.38
CA PHE A 255 -6.77 -0.97 4.98
C PHE A 255 -7.62 -2.05 4.26
N ALA A 256 -7.81 -3.22 4.85
CA ALA A 256 -8.68 -4.25 4.27
C ALA A 256 -10.15 -3.80 4.20
N ALA A 257 -10.63 -3.07 5.21
CA ALA A 257 -11.97 -2.50 5.23
C ALA A 257 -12.18 -1.49 4.09
N PHE A 258 -11.18 -0.66 3.77
CA PHE A 258 -11.23 0.22 2.60
C PHE A 258 -11.46 -0.58 1.30
N TRP A 259 -10.68 -1.62 1.07
CA TRP A 259 -10.84 -2.45 -0.13
C TRP A 259 -12.17 -3.20 -0.18
N LEU A 260 -12.70 -3.62 0.97
CA LEU A 260 -14.04 -4.20 1.06
C LEU A 260 -15.13 -3.19 0.68
N VAL A 261 -15.06 -1.97 1.22
CA VAL A 261 -15.99 -0.88 0.89
C VAL A 261 -15.92 -0.56 -0.59
N GLN A 262 -14.72 -0.40 -1.15
CA GLN A 262 -14.54 -0.09 -2.58
C GLN A 262 -14.99 -1.24 -3.49
N THR A 263 -14.80 -2.50 -3.07
CA THR A 263 -15.31 -3.67 -3.81
C THR A 263 -16.83 -3.68 -3.87
N LYS A 264 -17.50 -3.33 -2.76
CA LYS A 264 -18.96 -3.24 -2.71
C LYS A 264 -19.50 -2.08 -3.54
N GLU A 265 -18.91 -0.89 -3.40
CA GLU A 265 -19.33 0.29 -4.17
C GLU A 265 -19.17 0.07 -5.68
N LEU A 266 -18.01 -0.44 -6.10
CA LEU A 266 -17.67 -0.62 -7.51
C LEU A 266 -17.91 -2.07 -7.97
N TRP A 267 -18.94 -2.73 -7.44
CA TRP A 267 -19.21 -4.11 -7.84
C TRP A 267 -19.57 -4.16 -9.32
N ASP A 268 -20.50 -3.34 -9.79
CA ASP A 268 -21.07 -3.40 -11.14
C ASP A 268 -20.45 -2.42 -12.15
N VAL A 269 -19.31 -1.81 -11.80
CA VAL A 269 -18.59 -0.88 -12.66
C VAL A 269 -17.09 -1.05 -12.49
N VAL A 270 -16.30 -0.60 -13.46
CA VAL A 270 -14.84 -0.64 -13.33
C VAL A 270 -14.37 0.48 -12.41
N ASP A 271 -14.86 1.69 -12.68
CA ASP A 271 -14.57 2.88 -11.89
C ASP A 271 -15.77 3.85 -11.84
N ARG A 272 -15.68 4.89 -10.99
CA ARG A 272 -16.81 5.81 -10.76
C ARG A 272 -17.22 6.64 -11.99
N ARG A 273 -16.42 6.71 -13.07
CA ARG A 273 -16.82 7.43 -14.29
C ARG A 273 -17.98 6.73 -14.99
N ASP A 274 -18.10 5.42 -14.82
CA ASP A 274 -19.20 4.62 -15.35
C ASP A 274 -20.51 4.79 -14.56
N LEU A 275 -20.46 5.43 -13.37
CA LEU A 275 -21.63 5.71 -12.54
C LEU A 275 -22.29 7.06 -12.86
N ALA A 276 -21.61 7.94 -13.60
CA ALA A 276 -22.20 9.21 -14.00
C ALA A 276 -23.34 8.96 -15.01
N PRO A 277 -24.52 9.61 -14.86
CA PRO A 277 -25.56 9.51 -15.87
C PRO A 277 -24.99 10.01 -17.21
N ASN A 278 -25.14 9.20 -18.27
CA ASN A 278 -24.79 9.60 -19.64
C ASN A 278 -25.52 10.91 -19.99
N THR A 279 -24.88 12.06 -19.82
CA THR A 279 -25.39 13.36 -20.32
C THR A 279 -25.10 13.50 -21.81
N THR A 280 -25.41 12.47 -22.59
CA THR A 280 -25.41 12.52 -24.05
C THR A 280 -26.72 11.93 -24.56
N ASP A 281 -27.81 12.65 -24.30
CA ASP A 281 -28.90 12.71 -25.27
C ASP A 281 -28.91 14.13 -25.86
N PRO A 282 -28.26 14.37 -27.02
CA PRO A 282 -28.37 15.63 -27.76
C PRO A 282 -29.73 15.77 -28.47
N THR A 283 -30.64 14.81 -28.31
CA THR A 283 -31.93 14.72 -29.02
C THR A 283 -33.08 14.51 -28.04
N GLY A 284 -33.06 15.23 -26.91
CA GLY A 284 -34.29 15.51 -26.17
C GLY A 284 -35.24 16.25 -27.11
N ARG A 285 -36.32 15.58 -27.51
CA ARG A 285 -37.46 16.23 -28.17
C ARG A 285 -37.94 17.44 -27.40
#